data_AF-A0A945BXR2-F1
#
_entry.id   AF-A0A945BXR2-F1
#
_cell.length_a   1.000
_cell.length_b   1.000
_cell.length_c   1.000
_cell.angle_alpha   90.00
_cell.angle_beta   90.00
_cell.angle_gamma   90.00
#
_symmetry.space_group_name_H-M   'P 1'
#
loop_
_entity.id
_entity.type
_entity.pdbx_description
1 polymer ?
#
loop_
_entity_poly.entity_id
_entity_poly.type
_entity_poly.pdbx_seq_one_letter_code
_entity_poly.pdbx_strand_id
1 'polypeptide(L)'
;MEELINDNTQDSLSQPENKAFFKKHLIKIIIIGSVLFLSIASLSFFLWRDQDTTSQNTNKKPNDGWRIESNQVFYYETITNCSISMHCDSELKKTLLTDADANSFKILNDVYAKDNNNAYIRVDKVDNIDLATFIVLEGYYAKDKNKVYLAKPVLTGNMSANLTPGIIEAADPNTFKVLPFDYSKDKNNVYVFDQIVEGADVETFVSYSGVARKDPKINEGEGRYNAEDKNYKYFHGNRVGVAKSNNTEFINDYFSKDNDYAYYNLEKIEGSDSSFFEVIEGGKWVNVYDKGKYAKDNINYYFENKIVNEIDGNTFEILSTNYAKDEYNVYFSEKILKNANPQTFSVKCLIPSTTRIDGCEYAHDDNNLYYNGEVIIGSNPKSFEIKRESVNGINIDSRDFINLYNQGKVVEKRNLEDINGFINVSITLKDRAITQSTKYVYEYDEYENYKKEIENIGGIGTQSAITKGINGNIYGANIYSNIPIDYLINFIKKDWIKSIRNTSDFDMSNKLRQHKNAIEESRKIIKEIS
;
A
#
# COMPACT_ATOMS: atom_id res chain seq x y z
N MET A 1 38.71 44.29 38.42
CA MET A 1 37.46 44.37 39.21
C MET A 1 37.76 44.49 40.69
N GLU A 2 38.66 43.68 41.25
CA GLU A 2 39.11 43.84 42.65
C GLU A 2 39.75 45.20 42.95
N GLU A 3 40.50 45.80 42.02
CA GLU A 3 41.04 47.17 42.21
C GLU A 3 39.97 48.28 42.21
N LEU A 4 38.75 48.03 41.73
CA LEU A 4 37.65 49.02 41.72
C LEU A 4 36.71 48.89 42.92
N ILE A 5 36.83 47.82 43.71
CA ILE A 5 35.95 47.52 44.84
C ILE A 5 36.55 48.02 46.16
N ASN A 6 37.82 48.42 46.18
CA ASN A 6 38.54 48.72 47.42
C ASN A 6 38.45 50.18 47.91
N ASP A 7 37.73 51.06 47.24
CA ASP A 7 37.43 52.39 47.77
C ASP A 7 36.01 52.46 48.32
N ASN A 8 35.93 52.46 49.66
CA ASN A 8 34.76 52.84 50.43
C ASN A 8 34.21 54.19 49.96
N THR A 9 33.13 54.22 49.18
CA THR A 9 32.08 55.26 49.25
C THR A 9 30.86 54.82 48.46
N GLN A 10 29.77 54.57 49.18
CA GLN A 10 28.46 54.17 48.63
C GLN A 10 27.71 55.31 47.91
N ASP A 11 28.35 56.47 47.69
CA ASP A 11 27.72 57.70 47.14
C ASP A 11 28.19 58.10 45.72
N SER A 12 29.15 57.39 45.11
CA SER A 12 29.69 57.77 43.79
C SER A 12 28.86 57.28 42.58
N LEU A 13 27.91 56.35 42.78
CA LEU A 13 27.10 55.74 41.71
C LEU A 13 25.83 56.53 41.33
N SER A 14 25.50 57.60 42.06
CA SER A 14 24.29 58.40 41.84
C SER A 14 24.47 59.57 40.86
N GLN A 15 25.72 59.91 40.50
CA GLN A 15 25.98 61.04 39.60
C GLN A 15 25.78 60.69 38.10
N PRO A 16 25.17 61.57 37.29
CA PRO A 16 24.84 61.31 35.88
C PRO A 16 26.05 60.93 35.01
N GLU A 17 27.22 61.50 35.30
CA GLU A 17 28.46 61.31 34.54
C GLU A 17 29.03 59.89 34.72
N ASN A 18 28.96 59.35 35.93
CA ASN A 18 29.38 57.97 36.24
C ASN A 18 28.42 56.94 35.63
N LYS A 19 27.13 57.27 35.51
CA LYS A 19 26.11 56.43 34.85
C LYS A 19 26.34 56.35 33.33
N ALA A 20 26.75 57.45 32.70
CA ALA A 20 27.10 57.47 31.28
C ALA A 20 28.41 56.72 30.98
N PHE A 21 29.41 56.85 31.85
CA PHE A 21 30.66 56.09 31.79
C PHE A 21 30.42 54.58 31.93
N PHE A 22 29.63 54.16 32.93
CA PHE A 22 29.25 52.77 33.11
C PHE A 22 28.46 52.24 31.91
N LYS A 23 27.50 52.99 31.36
CA LYS A 23 26.73 52.54 30.19
C LYS A 23 27.59 52.39 28.93
N LYS A 24 28.59 53.27 28.73
CA LYS A 24 29.53 53.23 27.60
C LYS A 24 30.53 52.07 27.68
N HIS A 25 30.90 51.66 28.89
CA HIS A 25 31.84 50.55 29.09
C HIS A 25 31.17 49.21 29.37
N LEU A 26 29.94 49.19 29.88
CA LEU A 26 29.14 47.98 30.04
C LEU A 26 28.86 47.31 28.70
N ILE A 27 28.58 48.08 27.64
CA ILE A 27 28.42 47.52 26.28
C ILE A 27 29.73 46.89 25.78
N LYS A 28 30.89 47.53 26.03
CA LYS A 28 32.19 46.95 25.67
C LYS A 28 32.51 45.69 26.48
N ILE A 29 32.17 45.68 27.77
CA ILE A 29 32.37 44.52 28.66
C ILE A 29 31.42 43.38 28.25
N ILE A 30 30.18 43.68 27.87
CA ILE A 30 29.24 42.68 27.34
C ILE A 30 29.78 42.13 26.01
N ILE A 31 30.22 42.97 25.08
CA ILE A 31 30.76 42.50 23.79
C ILE A 31 32.03 41.67 24.01
N ILE A 32 32.98 42.14 24.83
CA ILE A 32 34.21 41.39 25.14
C ILE A 32 33.87 40.09 25.86
N GLY A 33 32.91 40.11 26.79
CA GLY A 33 32.39 38.94 27.48
C GLY A 33 31.69 37.96 26.53
N SER A 34 30.92 38.43 25.55
CA SER A 34 30.28 37.60 24.54
C SER A 34 31.28 37.00 23.55
N VAL A 35 32.31 37.75 23.18
CA VAL A 35 33.41 37.25 22.32
C VAL A 35 34.26 36.23 23.08
N LEU A 36 34.55 36.46 24.36
CA LEU A 36 35.22 35.48 25.25
C LEU A 36 34.35 34.26 25.51
N PHE A 37 33.03 34.43 25.68
CA PHE A 37 32.11 33.31 25.86
C PHE A 37 31.95 32.51 24.58
N LEU A 38 31.92 33.15 23.40
CA LEU A 38 31.92 32.46 22.11
C LEU A 38 33.25 31.77 21.83
N SER A 39 34.38 32.39 22.17
CA SER A 39 35.70 31.78 21.99
C SER A 39 35.93 30.62 22.97
N ILE A 40 35.55 30.78 24.24
CA ILE A 40 35.54 29.69 25.23
C ILE A 40 34.52 28.63 24.85
N ALA A 41 33.31 28.96 24.39
CA ALA A 41 32.35 27.96 23.91
C ALA A 41 32.86 27.23 22.66
N SER A 42 33.57 27.90 21.75
CA SER A 42 34.20 27.23 20.61
C SER A 42 35.41 26.41 21.00
N LEU A 43 36.17 26.81 22.04
CA LEU A 43 37.28 26.03 22.60
C LEU A 43 36.76 24.83 23.41
N SER A 44 35.65 25.00 24.16
CA SER A 44 34.92 23.94 24.85
C SER A 44 34.22 23.02 23.87
N PHE A 45 33.74 23.51 22.72
CA PHE A 45 33.22 22.68 21.63
C PHE A 45 34.36 21.94 20.92
N PHE A 46 35.53 22.54 20.75
CA PHE A 46 36.73 21.85 20.24
C PHE A 46 37.28 20.81 21.22
N LEU A 47 37.30 21.10 22.52
CA LEU A 47 37.75 20.18 23.58
C LEU A 47 36.72 19.10 23.89
N TRP A 48 35.42 19.41 23.78
CA TRP A 48 34.34 18.41 23.82
C TRP A 48 34.38 17.56 22.55
N ARG A 49 34.61 18.13 21.37
CA ARG A 49 34.83 17.38 20.13
C ARG A 49 36.09 16.52 20.20
N ASP A 50 37.18 16.96 20.81
CA ASP A 50 38.36 16.09 21.03
C ASP A 50 38.06 14.97 22.05
N GLN A 51 37.15 15.18 23.00
CA GLN A 51 36.65 14.09 23.87
C GLN A 51 35.56 13.21 23.23
N ASP A 52 34.86 13.69 22.20
CA ASP A 52 33.79 12.97 21.49
C ASP A 52 34.24 12.44 20.10
N THR A 53 35.48 12.69 19.68
CA THR A 53 36.10 11.98 18.52
C THR A 53 36.32 10.49 18.80
N THR A 54 35.97 10.01 20.00
CA THR A 54 35.92 8.59 20.34
C THR A 54 34.49 8.01 20.40
N SER A 55 33.43 8.75 20.07
CA SER A 55 32.10 8.16 19.83
C SER A 55 31.32 8.98 18.79
N GLN A 56 31.01 8.50 17.58
CA GLN A 56 30.31 7.25 17.31
C GLN A 56 30.70 6.65 15.96
N ASN A 57 31.25 5.44 16.02
CA ASN A 57 30.89 4.37 15.11
C ASN A 57 30.97 3.08 15.94
N THR A 58 29.91 2.76 16.69
CA THR A 58 29.87 1.63 17.64
C THR A 58 29.92 0.24 16.98
N ASN A 59 30.23 0.16 15.69
CA ASN A 59 30.39 -1.08 14.93
C ASN A 59 31.85 -1.43 14.60
N LYS A 60 32.84 -0.62 14.97
CA LYS A 60 34.24 -0.97 14.70
C LYS A 60 34.66 -2.12 15.62
N LYS A 61 34.77 -3.33 15.06
CA LYS A 61 35.30 -4.47 15.83
C LYS A 61 36.77 -4.17 16.17
N PRO A 62 37.24 -4.51 17.39
CA PRO A 62 38.54 -4.07 17.90
C PRO A 62 39.75 -4.39 17.01
N ASN A 63 39.59 -5.30 16.04
CA ASN A 63 40.67 -5.83 15.21
C ASN A 63 40.69 -5.31 13.77
N ASP A 64 39.69 -4.53 13.34
CA ASP A 64 39.53 -4.11 11.94
C ASP A 64 40.39 -2.86 11.62
N GLY A 65 41.01 -2.85 10.43
CA GLY A 65 41.81 -1.73 9.92
C GLY A 65 43.15 -2.13 9.27
N TRP A 66 43.88 -1.15 8.76
CA TRP A 66 45.19 -1.37 8.14
C TRP A 66 46.30 -1.61 9.18
N ARG A 67 47.26 -2.47 8.83
CA ARG A 67 48.50 -2.71 9.58
C ARG A 67 49.66 -2.88 8.62
N ILE A 68 50.84 -2.41 9.04
CA ILE A 68 52.09 -2.62 8.31
C ILE A 68 52.85 -3.73 9.02
N GLU A 69 53.17 -4.81 8.30
CA GLU A 69 53.90 -5.96 8.82
C GLU A 69 54.97 -6.36 7.82
N SER A 70 56.22 -6.49 8.28
CA SER A 70 57.34 -6.91 7.43
C SER A 70 57.45 -6.14 6.11
N ASN A 71 57.26 -4.81 6.16
CA ASN A 71 57.26 -3.91 5.01
C ASN A 71 56.16 -4.21 3.97
N GLN A 72 55.03 -4.78 4.39
CA GLN A 72 53.84 -4.98 3.58
C GLN A 72 52.63 -4.41 4.29
N VAL A 73 51.65 -3.93 3.52
CA VAL A 73 50.40 -3.38 4.07
C VAL A 73 49.30 -4.42 4.00
N PHE A 74 48.64 -4.66 5.12
CA PHE A 74 47.51 -5.56 5.24
C PHE A 74 46.29 -4.80 5.74
N TYR A 75 45.11 -5.19 5.27
CA TYR A 75 43.83 -4.78 5.86
C TYR A 75 43.21 -5.97 6.59
N TYR A 76 42.81 -5.74 7.84
CA TYR A 76 42.13 -6.70 8.68
C TYR A 76 40.64 -6.36 8.75
N GLU A 77 39.78 -7.35 8.54
CA GLU A 77 38.34 -7.18 8.58
C GLU A 77 37.68 -8.40 9.23
N THR A 78 36.80 -8.18 10.19
CA THR A 78 36.11 -9.26 10.84
C THR A 78 34.82 -9.60 10.10
N ILE A 79 34.82 -10.71 9.40
CA ILE A 79 33.65 -11.23 8.68
C ILE A 79 32.77 -11.99 9.66
N THR A 80 31.49 -11.60 9.76
CA THR A 80 30.49 -12.38 10.51
C THR A 80 29.60 -13.12 9.53
N ASN A 81 29.56 -14.44 9.66
CA ASN A 81 28.65 -15.30 8.91
C ASN A 81 27.57 -15.83 9.87
N CYS A 82 26.33 -15.40 9.65
CA CYS A 82 25.20 -15.89 10.43
C CYS A 82 24.41 -16.93 9.63
N SER A 83 24.18 -18.10 10.20
CA SER A 83 23.29 -19.10 9.63
C SER A 83 21.82 -18.69 9.79
N ILE A 84 20.93 -19.34 9.04
CA ILE A 84 19.46 -19.15 9.12
C ILE A 84 18.93 -19.42 10.55
N SER A 85 19.65 -20.22 11.35
CA SER A 85 19.32 -20.49 12.75
C SER A 85 19.89 -19.45 13.74
N MET A 86 20.30 -18.27 13.27
CA MET A 86 20.92 -17.19 14.05
C MET A 86 22.20 -17.58 14.81
N HIS A 87 22.89 -18.64 14.37
CA HIS A 87 24.24 -18.92 14.84
C HIS A 87 25.22 -18.09 14.03
N CYS A 88 25.99 -17.23 14.68
CA CYS A 88 26.92 -16.32 14.02
C CYS A 88 28.35 -16.65 14.40
N ASP A 89 29.15 -17.01 13.41
CA ASP A 89 30.59 -17.18 13.56
C ASP A 89 31.31 -15.95 13.00
N SER A 90 32.34 -15.49 13.70
CA SER A 90 33.14 -14.34 13.29
C SER A 90 34.60 -14.73 13.09
N GLU A 91 35.14 -14.43 11.91
CA GLU A 91 36.55 -14.67 11.58
C GLU A 91 37.25 -13.36 11.18
N LEU A 92 38.51 -13.22 11.57
CA LEU A 92 39.33 -12.07 11.16
C LEU A 92 40.03 -12.39 9.84
N LYS A 93 39.55 -11.79 8.75
CA LYS A 93 40.17 -11.89 7.43
C LYS A 93 41.33 -10.90 7.33
N LYS A 94 42.49 -11.42 6.91
CA LYS A 94 43.69 -10.63 6.58
C LYS A 94 43.85 -10.55 5.06
N THR A 95 43.90 -9.35 4.51
CA THR A 95 44.06 -9.12 3.06
C THR A 95 45.33 -8.31 2.79
N LEU A 96 46.20 -8.78 1.89
CA LEU A 96 47.40 -8.06 1.46
C LEU A 96 47.03 -7.01 0.39
N LEU A 97 47.50 -5.78 0.57
CA LEU A 97 47.42 -4.74 -0.46
C LEU A 97 48.72 -4.79 -1.28
N THR A 98 48.70 -5.50 -2.41
CA THR A 98 49.90 -5.80 -3.21
C THR A 98 50.56 -4.56 -3.80
N ASP A 99 49.76 -3.52 -4.08
CA ASP A 99 50.23 -2.29 -4.74
C ASP A 99 50.63 -1.19 -3.75
N ALA A 100 50.48 -1.45 -2.44
CA ALA A 100 50.71 -0.45 -1.40
C ALA A 100 52.20 -0.33 -1.05
N ASP A 101 52.70 0.90 -1.05
CA ASP A 101 54.05 1.21 -0.55
C ASP A 101 54.01 1.40 0.97
N ALA A 102 54.43 0.35 1.70
CA ALA A 102 54.47 0.35 3.15
C ALA A 102 55.31 1.49 3.76
N ASN A 103 56.31 2.03 3.05
CA ASN A 103 57.15 3.10 3.58
C ASN A 103 56.46 4.46 3.57
N SER A 104 55.53 4.68 2.64
CA SER A 104 54.80 5.93 2.50
C SER A 104 53.32 5.84 2.86
N PHE A 105 52.85 4.66 3.29
CA PHE A 105 51.46 4.39 3.65
C PHE A 105 51.02 5.19 4.88
N LYS A 106 49.87 5.86 4.75
CA LYS A 106 49.26 6.72 5.75
C LYS A 106 47.77 6.45 5.82
N ILE A 107 47.31 6.10 7.02
CA ILE A 107 45.87 5.99 7.33
C ILE A 107 45.32 7.41 7.50
N LEU A 108 44.25 7.75 6.79
CA LEU A 108 43.66 9.08 6.81
C LEU A 108 42.43 9.13 7.73
N ASN A 109 41.59 8.09 7.68
CA ASN A 109 40.53 7.82 8.65
C ASN A 109 40.21 6.31 8.64
N ASP A 110 39.08 5.92 9.23
CA ASP A 110 38.64 4.52 9.29
C ASP A 110 38.27 3.90 7.92
N VAL A 111 38.16 4.71 6.88
CA VAL A 111 37.67 4.33 5.54
C VAL A 111 38.74 4.51 4.46
N TYR A 112 39.57 5.54 4.58
CA TYR A 112 40.54 5.96 3.59
C TYR A 112 41.98 5.87 4.10
N ALA A 113 42.87 5.41 3.23
CA ALA A 113 44.31 5.48 3.39
C ALA A 113 44.97 5.90 2.07
N LYS A 114 46.24 6.31 2.12
CA LYS A 114 47.03 6.60 0.91
C LYS A 114 48.49 6.29 1.10
N ASP A 115 49.19 6.08 0.01
CA ASP A 115 50.65 6.15 -0.06
C ASP A 115 51.07 7.22 -1.07
N ASN A 116 52.34 7.24 -1.49
CA ASN A 116 52.82 8.23 -2.47
C ASN A 116 52.27 8.01 -3.89
N ASN A 117 51.75 6.82 -4.21
CA ASN A 117 51.36 6.39 -5.54
C ASN A 117 49.86 6.12 -5.69
N ASN A 118 49.15 5.86 -4.58
CA ASN A 118 47.79 5.36 -4.57
C ASN A 118 46.97 5.89 -3.38
N ALA A 119 45.65 5.92 -3.55
CA ALA A 119 44.69 6.04 -2.45
C ALA A 119 43.83 4.79 -2.38
N TYR A 120 43.35 4.46 -1.17
CA TYR A 120 42.68 3.22 -0.86
C TYR A 120 41.39 3.45 -0.06
N ILE A 121 40.37 2.66 -0.35
CA ILE A 121 39.19 2.44 0.48
C ILE A 121 39.24 0.99 0.94
N ARG A 122 39.48 0.76 2.23
CA ARG A 122 39.80 -0.57 2.78
C ARG A 122 40.87 -1.30 1.94
N VAL A 123 40.47 -2.33 1.19
CA VAL A 123 41.33 -3.15 0.33
C VAL A 123 41.40 -2.65 -1.10
N ASP A 124 40.45 -1.81 -1.52
CA ASP A 124 40.28 -1.37 -2.89
C ASP A 124 41.08 -0.10 -3.18
N LYS A 125 41.72 -0.05 -4.34
CA LYS A 125 42.39 1.14 -4.85
C LYS A 125 41.40 2.09 -5.50
N VAL A 126 41.59 3.38 -5.31
CA VAL A 126 40.83 4.43 -6.00
C VAL A 126 41.56 4.80 -7.30
N ASP A 127 40.90 4.56 -8.43
CA ASP A 127 41.50 4.78 -9.75
C ASP A 127 41.52 6.26 -10.17
N ASN A 128 42.56 6.63 -10.93
CA ASN A 128 42.71 7.93 -11.59
C ASN A 128 42.57 9.15 -10.63
N ILE A 129 43.16 9.02 -9.44
CA ILE A 129 43.09 10.03 -8.38
C ILE A 129 44.25 11.02 -8.45
N ASP A 130 43.96 12.30 -8.22
CA ASP A 130 44.99 13.33 -8.01
C ASP A 130 45.41 13.37 -6.53
N LEU A 131 46.46 12.61 -6.19
CA LEU A 131 46.93 12.46 -4.81
C LEU A 131 47.43 13.75 -4.16
N ALA A 132 47.89 14.70 -4.97
CA ALA A 132 48.39 15.99 -4.48
C ALA A 132 47.26 16.84 -3.91
N THR A 133 46.06 16.73 -4.49
CA THR A 133 44.86 17.47 -4.06
C THR A 133 43.84 16.60 -3.33
N PHE A 134 44.11 15.30 -3.15
CA PHE A 134 43.23 14.37 -2.46
C PHE A 134 43.09 14.69 -0.98
N ILE A 135 41.84 14.93 -0.57
CA ILE A 135 41.43 15.24 0.80
C ILE A 135 40.23 14.38 1.20
N VAL A 136 40.30 13.84 2.41
CA VAL A 136 39.19 13.11 3.03
C VAL A 136 38.27 14.11 3.71
N LEU A 137 36.97 13.98 3.48
CA LEU A 137 35.92 14.80 4.05
C LEU A 137 35.25 14.06 5.23
N GLU A 138 34.17 14.60 5.74
CA GLU A 138 33.38 13.97 6.80
C GLU A 138 32.67 12.70 6.28
N GLY A 139 32.48 11.71 7.17
CA GLY A 139 31.80 10.46 6.85
C GLY A 139 32.56 9.60 5.83
N TYR A 140 31.85 9.16 4.80
CA TYR A 140 32.36 8.28 3.75
C TYR A 140 32.86 9.04 2.50
N TYR A 141 32.99 10.36 2.58
CA TYR A 141 33.29 11.21 1.43
C TYR A 141 34.78 11.58 1.36
N ALA A 142 35.30 11.71 0.15
CA ALA A 142 36.60 12.30 -0.14
C ALA A 142 36.54 13.04 -1.48
N LYS A 143 37.52 13.90 -1.77
CA LYS A 143 37.61 14.57 -3.07
C LYS A 143 39.04 14.84 -3.47
N ASP A 144 39.25 15.02 -4.77
CA ASP A 144 40.41 15.69 -5.31
C ASP A 144 39.96 16.90 -6.15
N LYS A 145 40.88 17.54 -6.87
CA LYS A 145 40.54 18.71 -7.71
C LYS A 145 39.58 18.41 -8.86
N ASN A 146 39.46 17.14 -9.27
CA ASN A 146 38.72 16.69 -10.43
C ASN A 146 37.40 16.00 -10.06
N LYS A 147 37.37 15.26 -8.94
CA LYS A 147 36.26 14.34 -8.59
C LYS A 147 35.93 14.35 -7.11
N VAL A 148 34.69 13.98 -6.82
CA VAL A 148 34.21 13.63 -5.48
C VAL A 148 33.97 12.12 -5.42
N TYR A 149 34.42 11.51 -4.34
CA TYR A 149 34.39 10.09 -4.07
C TYR A 149 33.50 9.79 -2.87
N LEU A 150 32.80 8.66 -2.92
CA LEU A 150 32.01 8.10 -1.82
C LEU A 150 32.39 6.64 -1.63
N ALA A 151 32.78 6.25 -0.42
CA ALA A 151 32.94 4.85 -0.05
C ALA A 151 31.56 4.22 0.16
N LYS A 152 31.07 3.45 -0.81
CA LYS A 152 29.71 2.93 -0.83
C LYS A 152 29.62 1.55 -0.18
N PRO A 153 28.68 1.33 0.75
CA PRO A 153 28.39 -0.01 1.24
C PRO A 153 27.77 -0.87 0.13
N VAL A 154 28.37 -2.03 -0.13
CA VAL A 154 27.82 -3.07 -0.98
C VAL A 154 26.95 -3.96 -0.10
N LEU A 155 25.64 -3.93 -0.34
CA LEU A 155 24.68 -4.82 0.30
C LEU A 155 24.83 -6.23 -0.29
N THR A 156 25.86 -6.96 0.13
CA THR A 156 25.86 -8.42 0.01
C THR A 156 24.98 -8.96 1.12
N GLY A 157 24.22 -10.05 0.91
CA GLY A 157 23.28 -10.60 1.90
C GLY A 157 23.85 -11.00 3.28
N ASN A 158 25.15 -10.76 3.51
CA ASN A 158 25.82 -10.88 4.80
C ASN A 158 25.95 -9.48 5.44
N MET A 159 25.64 -9.36 6.73
CA MET A 159 25.60 -8.10 7.51
C MET A 159 26.95 -7.35 7.64
N SER A 160 28.01 -7.76 6.93
CA SER A 160 29.25 -7.01 6.79
C SER A 160 29.24 -6.27 5.44
N ALA A 161 28.82 -5.01 5.44
CA ALA A 161 28.88 -4.19 4.24
C ALA A 161 30.35 -3.95 3.85
N ASN A 162 30.79 -4.55 2.74
CA ASN A 162 32.04 -4.18 2.08
C ASN A 162 31.90 -2.75 1.56
N LEU A 163 32.93 -1.93 1.70
CA LEU A 163 32.95 -0.58 1.11
C LEU A 163 33.70 -0.63 -0.22
N THR A 164 33.14 0.00 -1.26
CA THR A 164 33.79 0.12 -2.56
C THR A 164 33.94 1.59 -2.98
N PRO A 165 34.94 1.94 -3.80
CA PRO A 165 35.07 3.28 -4.33
C PRO A 165 33.94 3.61 -5.31
N GLY A 166 33.18 4.66 -5.02
CA GLY A 166 32.25 5.27 -5.96
C GLY A 166 32.64 6.71 -6.30
N ILE A 167 32.34 7.14 -7.53
CA ILE A 167 32.44 8.53 -7.96
C ILE A 167 31.04 9.14 -7.94
N ILE A 168 30.91 10.39 -7.50
CA ILE A 168 29.70 11.19 -7.65
C ILE A 168 29.86 12.04 -8.91
N GLU A 169 29.48 11.48 -10.07
CA GLU A 169 29.82 12.02 -11.39
C GLU A 169 29.35 13.47 -11.62
N ALA A 170 28.18 13.83 -11.07
CA ALA A 170 27.61 15.17 -11.24
C ALA A 170 28.19 16.21 -10.26
N ALA A 171 29.03 15.82 -9.30
CA ALA A 171 29.49 16.69 -8.24
C ALA A 171 30.57 17.68 -8.71
N ASP A 172 30.46 18.94 -8.29
CA ASP A 172 31.53 19.94 -8.41
C ASP A 172 32.46 19.87 -7.18
N PRO A 173 33.69 19.33 -7.31
CA PRO A 173 34.59 19.16 -6.17
C PRO A 173 34.97 20.47 -5.50
N ASN A 174 34.99 21.59 -6.23
CA ASN A 174 35.40 22.88 -5.67
C ASN A 174 34.38 23.43 -4.67
N THR A 175 33.10 23.12 -4.88
CA THR A 175 31.99 23.66 -4.06
C THR A 175 31.29 22.61 -3.20
N PHE A 176 31.67 21.33 -3.34
CA PHE A 176 31.11 20.21 -2.58
C PHE A 176 31.29 20.36 -1.07
N LYS A 177 30.19 20.18 -0.33
CA LYS A 177 30.07 20.22 1.12
C LYS A 177 29.23 19.05 1.61
N VAL A 178 29.76 18.30 2.57
CA VAL A 178 29.03 17.26 3.30
C VAL A 178 28.08 17.91 4.30
N LEU A 179 26.89 17.36 4.44
CA LEU A 179 25.84 17.78 5.37
C LEU A 179 25.44 16.59 6.26
N PRO A 180 24.73 16.82 7.38
CA PRO A 180 24.18 15.74 8.20
C PRO A 180 23.28 14.76 7.42
N PHE A 181 23.13 13.53 7.94
CA PHE A 181 22.29 12.45 7.37
C PHE A 181 22.63 12.04 5.94
N ASP A 182 23.91 11.88 5.67
CA ASP A 182 24.41 11.44 4.36
C ASP A 182 24.03 12.38 3.21
N TYR A 183 23.48 13.57 3.50
CA TYR A 183 23.28 14.60 2.51
C TYR A 183 24.61 15.28 2.20
N SER A 184 24.69 15.82 1.00
CA SER A 184 25.76 16.73 0.61
C SER A 184 25.23 17.70 -0.45
N LYS A 185 25.94 18.79 -0.70
CA LYS A 185 25.59 19.69 -1.79
C LYS A 185 26.81 20.36 -2.40
N ASP A 186 26.69 20.74 -3.64
CA ASP A 186 27.60 21.65 -4.30
C ASP A 186 26.83 22.89 -4.81
N LYS A 187 27.41 23.68 -5.71
CA LYS A 187 26.75 24.87 -6.26
C LYS A 187 25.56 24.57 -7.17
N ASN A 188 25.46 23.35 -7.71
CA ASN A 188 24.50 22.95 -8.72
C ASN A 188 23.42 22.00 -8.17
N ASN A 189 23.78 21.10 -7.24
CA ASN A 189 22.92 20.01 -6.81
C ASN A 189 23.00 19.74 -5.30
N VAL A 190 21.94 19.12 -4.79
CA VAL A 190 21.90 18.44 -3.49
C VAL A 190 21.94 16.94 -3.75
N TYR A 191 22.65 16.20 -2.91
CA TYR A 191 22.79 14.76 -2.99
C TYR A 191 22.38 14.09 -1.68
N VAL A 192 21.87 12.87 -1.76
CA VAL A 192 21.85 11.90 -0.66
C VAL A 192 22.73 10.72 -1.08
N PHE A 193 23.77 10.43 -0.32
CA PHE A 193 24.87 9.57 -0.79
C PHE A 193 25.44 10.07 -2.14
N ASP A 194 25.23 9.32 -3.21
CA ASP A 194 25.64 9.64 -4.58
C ASP A 194 24.48 10.05 -5.50
N GLN A 195 23.24 10.03 -5.00
CA GLN A 195 22.04 10.30 -5.78
C GLN A 195 21.65 11.78 -5.67
N ILE A 196 21.26 12.38 -6.79
CA ILE A 196 20.73 13.75 -6.80
C ILE A 196 19.34 13.76 -6.15
N VAL A 197 19.12 14.72 -5.25
CA VAL A 197 17.80 15.00 -4.67
C VAL A 197 17.01 15.87 -5.65
N GLU A 198 16.12 15.24 -6.41
CA GLU A 198 15.44 15.90 -7.53
C GLU A 198 14.56 17.09 -7.10
N GLY A 199 14.82 18.25 -7.74
CA GLY A 199 14.11 19.50 -7.52
C GLY A 199 14.33 20.15 -6.15
N ALA A 200 15.36 19.73 -5.41
CA ALA A 200 15.81 20.44 -4.22
C ALA A 200 16.39 21.82 -4.56
N ASP A 201 15.99 22.82 -3.79
CA ASP A 201 16.54 24.17 -3.89
C ASP A 201 17.88 24.24 -3.14
N VAL A 202 18.98 24.18 -3.90
CA VAL A 202 20.37 24.13 -3.38
C VAL A 202 20.70 25.26 -2.41
N GLU A 203 20.20 26.47 -2.70
CA GLU A 203 20.49 27.68 -1.93
C GLU A 203 19.90 27.57 -0.52
N THR A 204 18.63 27.14 -0.43
CA THR A 204 17.88 27.09 0.83
C THR A 204 17.92 25.74 1.53
N PHE A 205 18.50 24.70 0.91
CA PHE A 205 18.57 23.36 1.47
C PHE A 205 19.40 23.28 2.76
N VAL A 206 18.80 22.69 3.80
CA VAL A 206 19.37 22.41 5.12
C VAL A 206 19.03 20.98 5.53
N SER A 207 20.02 20.24 6.06
CA SER A 207 19.78 18.96 6.74
C SER A 207 20.13 19.04 8.22
N TYR A 208 19.55 18.13 9.03
CA TYR A 208 19.59 18.20 10.50
C TYR A 208 20.21 16.95 11.10
N SER A 209 21.20 17.08 11.98
CA SER A 209 21.76 15.96 12.76
C SER A 209 20.80 15.42 13.84
N GLY A 210 20.91 14.13 14.19
CA GLY A 210 20.07 13.46 15.21
C GLY A 210 18.75 12.87 14.71
N VAL A 211 17.98 12.18 15.55
CA VAL A 211 16.75 11.44 15.14
C VAL A 211 15.83 12.29 14.26
N ALA A 212 15.35 11.71 13.15
CA ALA A 212 14.49 12.38 12.20
C ALA A 212 13.32 13.09 12.89
N ARG A 213 13.10 14.35 12.53
CA ARG A 213 12.15 15.25 13.20
C ARG A 213 10.73 14.79 12.89
N LYS A 214 9.92 14.57 13.92
CA LYS A 214 8.48 14.32 13.75
C LYS A 214 7.78 15.64 13.45
N ASP A 215 6.99 15.69 12.38
CA ASP A 215 6.03 16.77 12.20
C ASP A 215 4.93 16.65 13.27
N PRO A 216 4.77 17.65 14.17
CA PRO A 216 3.83 17.55 15.28
C PRO A 216 2.36 17.50 14.85
N LYS A 217 2.04 17.74 13.56
CA LYS A 217 0.67 17.71 13.04
C LYS A 217 0.27 16.40 12.35
N ILE A 218 1.19 15.45 12.17
CA ILE A 218 0.89 14.16 11.51
C ILE A 218 0.77 13.06 12.57
N ASN A 219 -0.30 12.26 12.49
CA ASN A 219 -0.57 11.16 13.42
C ASN A 219 0.50 10.05 13.35
N GLU A 220 0.53 9.19 14.37
CA GLU A 220 1.61 8.23 14.62
C GLU A 220 1.89 7.28 13.44
N GLY A 221 3.05 7.47 12.80
CA GLY A 221 3.64 6.53 11.85
C GLY A 221 4.51 7.23 10.79
N GLU A 222 4.04 8.37 10.29
CA GLU A 222 4.63 9.05 9.13
C GLU A 222 4.74 10.56 9.39
N GLY A 223 5.61 11.26 8.65
CA GLY A 223 5.98 12.67 8.93
C GLY A 223 7.35 12.88 9.57
N ARG A 224 8.29 11.94 9.42
CA ARG A 224 9.69 12.15 9.79
C ARG A 224 10.46 12.79 8.63
N TYR A 225 11.15 13.89 8.88
CA TYR A 225 12.06 14.51 7.90
C TYR A 225 13.43 14.75 8.53
N ASN A 226 14.48 14.68 7.71
CA ASN A 226 15.87 14.93 8.10
C ASN A 226 16.54 16.04 7.29
N ALA A 227 15.84 16.59 6.29
CA ALA A 227 16.23 17.80 5.59
C ALA A 227 15.00 18.59 5.11
N GLU A 228 15.21 19.86 4.76
CA GLU A 228 14.21 20.73 4.12
C GLU A 228 14.89 21.80 3.27
N ASP A 229 14.16 22.36 2.32
CA ASP A 229 14.52 23.60 1.63
C ASP A 229 13.37 24.62 1.77
N LYS A 230 13.29 25.65 0.91
CA LYS A 230 12.18 26.62 0.97
C LYS A 230 10.82 26.07 0.54
N ASN A 231 10.79 24.95 -0.19
CA ASN A 231 9.60 24.37 -0.82
C ASN A 231 9.18 23.05 -0.16
N TYR A 232 10.13 22.18 0.20
CA TYR A 232 9.87 20.79 0.59
C TYR A 232 10.68 20.33 1.80
N LYS A 233 10.12 19.36 2.52
CA LYS A 233 10.79 18.54 3.54
C LYS A 233 11.17 17.20 2.92
N TYR A 234 12.31 16.66 3.34
CA TYR A 234 12.91 15.47 2.78
C TYR A 234 13.24 14.42 3.85
N PHE A 235 13.09 13.15 3.48
CA PHE A 235 13.57 12.00 4.22
C PHE A 235 14.38 11.09 3.30
N HIS A 236 15.68 10.96 3.57
CA HIS A 236 16.64 10.24 2.71
C HIS A 236 16.51 10.62 1.22
N GLY A 237 16.41 11.91 0.92
CA GLY A 237 16.27 12.46 -0.44
C GLY A 237 14.85 12.42 -1.01
N ASN A 238 13.91 11.72 -0.40
CA ASN A 238 12.52 11.69 -0.86
C ASN A 238 11.73 12.85 -0.27
N ARG A 239 10.87 13.49 -1.07
CA ARG A 239 9.95 14.51 -0.56
C ARG A 239 8.92 13.85 0.34
N VAL A 240 8.77 14.36 1.56
CA VAL A 240 7.85 13.82 2.59
C VAL A 240 6.91 14.88 3.15
N GLY A 241 7.06 16.13 2.71
CA GLY A 241 6.22 17.23 3.11
C GLY A 241 6.57 18.47 2.31
N VAL A 242 5.73 19.49 2.38
CA VAL A 242 6.15 20.85 2.00
C VAL A 242 6.93 21.48 3.15
N ALA A 243 7.98 22.23 2.81
CA ALA A 243 8.66 23.08 3.75
C ALA A 243 7.71 24.19 4.17
N LYS A 244 7.92 24.68 5.39
CA LYS A 244 6.99 25.56 6.07
C LYS A 244 6.89 26.92 5.35
N SER A 245 6.03 27.02 4.35
CA SER A 245 5.14 28.18 4.25
C SER A 245 4.37 28.19 5.58
N ASN A 246 4.28 29.33 6.26
CA ASN A 246 3.69 29.41 7.60
C ASN A 246 2.22 28.95 7.67
N ASN A 247 1.62 28.54 6.54
CA ASN A 247 0.20 28.29 6.38
C ASN A 247 -0.16 26.90 5.80
N THR A 248 0.79 25.96 5.67
CA THR A 248 0.41 24.61 5.21
C THR A 248 -0.24 23.77 6.32
N GLU A 249 -1.41 23.23 6.01
CA GLU A 249 -2.19 22.27 6.78
C GLU A 249 -2.15 20.90 6.08
N PHE A 250 -1.70 19.86 6.77
CA PHE A 250 -1.85 18.47 6.32
C PHE A 250 -3.22 17.97 6.78
N ILE A 251 -4.06 17.52 5.84
CA ILE A 251 -5.41 17.07 6.12
C ILE A 251 -5.40 15.58 6.44
N ASN A 252 -4.69 14.77 5.64
CA ASN A 252 -4.37 13.37 5.90
C ASN A 252 -3.00 13.02 5.28
N ASP A 253 -2.67 11.72 5.19
CA ASP A 253 -1.38 11.24 4.68
C ASP A 253 -1.13 11.60 3.20
N TYR A 254 -2.18 11.94 2.45
CA TYR A 254 -2.10 12.23 1.02
C TYR A 254 -2.36 13.70 0.68
N PHE A 255 -3.36 14.30 1.31
CA PHE A 255 -3.83 15.65 1.04
C PHE A 255 -3.25 16.67 2.02
N SER A 256 -2.77 17.77 1.46
CA SER A 256 -2.39 18.96 2.22
C SER A 256 -2.87 20.21 1.50
N LYS A 257 -2.92 21.34 2.18
CA LYS A 257 -3.30 22.62 1.59
C LYS A 257 -2.52 23.76 2.22
N ASP A 258 -2.36 24.85 1.47
CA ASP A 258 -1.94 26.15 2.00
C ASP A 258 -3.00 27.21 1.67
N ASN A 259 -2.67 28.50 1.78
CA ASN A 259 -3.61 29.59 1.50
C ASN A 259 -3.98 29.72 0.03
N ASP A 260 -3.20 29.13 -0.88
CA ASP A 260 -3.33 29.32 -2.32
C ASP A 260 -3.80 28.05 -3.03
N TYR A 261 -3.33 26.87 -2.59
CA TYR A 261 -3.56 25.60 -3.28
C TYR A 261 -3.79 24.41 -2.34
N ALA A 262 -4.50 23.40 -2.85
CA ALA A 262 -4.48 22.05 -2.31
C ALA A 262 -3.47 21.17 -3.07
N TYR A 263 -3.00 20.12 -2.40
CA TYR A 263 -1.98 19.21 -2.87
C TYR A 263 -2.36 17.77 -2.58
N TYR A 264 -2.03 16.86 -3.49
CA TYR A 264 -2.10 15.41 -3.29
C TYR A 264 -0.71 14.81 -3.51
N ASN A 265 -0.19 14.05 -2.54
CA ASN A 265 1.20 13.55 -2.56
C ASN A 265 2.22 14.67 -2.84
N LEU A 266 1.98 15.86 -2.28
CA LEU A 266 2.80 17.07 -2.46
C LEU A 266 2.77 17.67 -3.87
N GLU A 267 1.97 17.12 -4.78
CA GLU A 267 1.72 17.69 -6.10
C GLU A 267 0.51 18.62 -6.04
N LYS A 268 0.65 19.80 -6.63
CA LYS A 268 -0.40 20.81 -6.68
C LYS A 268 -1.62 20.27 -7.44
N ILE A 269 -2.80 20.42 -6.87
CA ILE A 269 -4.07 20.14 -7.53
C ILE A 269 -4.48 21.41 -8.28
N GLU A 270 -4.28 21.40 -9.60
CA GLU A 270 -4.58 22.55 -10.45
C GLU A 270 -6.06 22.92 -10.40
N GLY A 271 -6.35 24.21 -10.17
CA GLY A 271 -7.71 24.73 -10.08
C GLY A 271 -8.43 24.46 -8.76
N SER A 272 -7.76 23.89 -7.75
CA SER A 272 -8.34 23.69 -6.42
C SER A 272 -8.55 25.00 -5.68
N ASP A 273 -9.67 25.10 -4.96
CA ASP A 273 -9.92 26.16 -4.00
C ASP A 273 -9.52 25.69 -2.59
N SER A 274 -8.31 26.05 -2.18
CA SER A 274 -7.75 25.60 -0.89
C SER A 274 -8.54 26.06 0.32
N SER A 275 -9.26 27.20 0.22
CA SER A 275 -10.04 27.74 1.34
C SER A 275 -11.22 26.84 1.69
N PHE A 276 -11.76 26.12 0.70
CA PHE A 276 -12.89 25.19 0.88
C PHE A 276 -12.49 23.73 0.71
N PHE A 277 -11.20 23.44 0.53
CA PHE A 277 -10.72 22.09 0.30
C PHE A 277 -10.85 21.23 1.57
N GLU A 278 -11.62 20.15 1.46
CA GLU A 278 -11.87 19.18 2.52
C GLU A 278 -11.79 17.74 2.01
N VAL A 279 -11.16 16.87 2.80
CA VAL A 279 -11.10 15.42 2.51
C VAL A 279 -12.44 14.79 2.88
N ILE A 280 -12.98 13.98 1.97
CA ILE A 280 -14.21 13.23 2.20
C ILE A 280 -13.80 11.88 2.80
N GLU A 281 -13.96 11.76 4.12
CA GLU A 281 -13.81 10.48 4.80
C GLU A 281 -15.08 9.65 4.70
N GLY A 282 -14.96 8.37 4.36
CA GLY A 282 -16.12 7.49 4.27
C GLY A 282 -15.81 6.14 3.64
N GLY A 283 -16.77 5.22 3.73
CA GLY A 283 -16.73 3.91 3.11
C GLY A 283 -16.50 2.75 4.08
N LYS A 284 -17.39 1.77 4.00
CA LYS A 284 -17.42 0.59 4.89
C LYS A 284 -16.15 -0.26 4.79
N TRP A 285 -15.53 -0.27 3.63
CA TRP A 285 -14.41 -1.16 3.31
C TRP A 285 -13.13 -0.41 2.92
N VAL A 286 -12.94 0.78 3.47
CA VAL A 286 -11.73 1.56 3.25
C VAL A 286 -10.65 1.08 4.21
N ASN A 287 -9.50 0.71 3.65
CA ASN A 287 -8.31 0.35 4.40
C ASN A 287 -7.93 1.51 5.35
N VAL A 288 -7.48 1.20 6.57
CA VAL A 288 -7.03 2.21 7.55
C VAL A 288 -5.96 3.12 6.94
N TYR A 289 -5.13 2.58 6.05
CA TYR A 289 -4.08 3.31 5.35
C TYR A 289 -4.56 4.06 4.10
N ASP A 290 -5.70 3.71 3.48
CA ASP A 290 -6.19 4.36 2.25
C ASP A 290 -7.40 5.29 2.50
N LYS A 291 -7.61 5.72 3.75
CA LYS A 291 -8.69 6.65 4.09
C LYS A 291 -8.46 8.01 3.46
N GLY A 292 -9.46 8.48 2.72
CA GLY A 292 -9.52 9.86 2.23
C GLY A 292 -8.72 10.10 0.95
N LYS A 293 -8.91 9.25 -0.07
CA LYS A 293 -8.50 9.55 -1.46
C LYS A 293 -9.47 10.47 -2.20
N TYR A 294 -10.69 10.63 -1.68
CA TYR A 294 -11.65 11.59 -2.19
C TYR A 294 -11.55 12.90 -1.40
N ALA A 295 -11.66 14.01 -2.10
CA ALA A 295 -11.74 15.35 -1.53
C ALA A 295 -12.73 16.19 -2.32
N LYS A 296 -13.10 17.36 -1.81
CA LYS A 296 -13.86 18.35 -2.56
C LYS A 296 -13.45 19.75 -2.14
N ASP A 297 -13.79 20.72 -2.98
CA ASP A 297 -13.83 22.13 -2.62
C ASP A 297 -15.24 22.69 -2.88
N ASN A 298 -15.36 24.01 -3.03
CA ASN A 298 -16.64 24.67 -3.26
C ASN A 298 -17.22 24.45 -4.67
N ILE A 299 -16.42 23.92 -5.61
CA ILE A 299 -16.79 23.78 -7.03
C ILE A 299 -16.68 22.33 -7.48
N ASN A 300 -15.62 21.63 -7.08
CA ASN A 300 -15.20 20.36 -7.64
C ASN A 300 -15.11 19.27 -6.57
N TYR A 301 -15.28 18.04 -7.05
CA TYR A 301 -14.93 16.83 -6.32
C TYR A 301 -13.67 16.24 -6.94
N TYR A 302 -12.84 15.61 -6.12
CA TYR A 302 -11.55 15.07 -6.50
C TYR A 302 -11.42 13.62 -6.08
N PHE A 303 -10.80 12.82 -6.93
CA PHE A 303 -10.17 11.55 -6.57
C PHE A 303 -8.68 11.72 -6.80
N GLU A 304 -7.89 11.59 -5.73
CA GLU A 304 -6.47 11.94 -5.75
C GLU A 304 -6.28 13.40 -6.23
N ASN A 305 -5.50 13.64 -7.28
CA ASN A 305 -5.35 14.98 -7.88
C ASN A 305 -6.27 15.26 -9.08
N LYS A 306 -7.26 14.41 -9.35
CA LYS A 306 -8.12 14.51 -10.55
C LYS A 306 -9.54 14.90 -10.20
N ILE A 307 -10.13 15.79 -11.01
CA ILE A 307 -11.54 16.17 -10.90
C ILE A 307 -12.44 14.98 -11.28
N VAL A 308 -13.46 14.73 -10.47
CA VAL A 308 -14.55 13.78 -10.74
C VAL A 308 -15.78 14.58 -11.16
N ASN A 309 -16.23 14.36 -12.39
CA ASN A 309 -17.34 15.13 -12.97
C ASN A 309 -18.69 14.49 -12.64
N GLU A 310 -19.75 15.32 -12.71
CA GLU A 310 -21.16 14.90 -12.61
C GLU A 310 -21.59 14.28 -11.28
N ILE A 311 -20.87 14.58 -10.19
CA ILE A 311 -21.25 14.17 -8.83
C ILE A 311 -22.47 14.94 -8.33
N ASP A 312 -23.49 14.20 -7.89
CA ASP A 312 -24.52 14.75 -7.00
C ASP A 312 -24.04 14.73 -5.55
N GLY A 313 -23.56 15.88 -5.07
CA GLY A 313 -23.01 16.02 -3.74
C GLY A 313 -23.97 15.71 -2.59
N ASN A 314 -25.29 15.72 -2.82
CA ASN A 314 -26.28 15.43 -1.78
C ASN A 314 -26.40 13.94 -1.46
N THR A 315 -26.13 13.10 -2.45
CA THR A 315 -26.30 11.63 -2.35
C THR A 315 -24.99 10.87 -2.53
N PHE A 316 -23.87 11.59 -2.74
CA PHE A 316 -22.55 11.01 -2.90
C PHE A 316 -22.09 10.19 -1.68
N GLU A 317 -21.75 8.93 -1.94
CA GLU A 317 -21.35 7.93 -0.96
C GLU A 317 -20.10 7.20 -1.45
N ILE A 318 -19.05 7.17 -0.62
CA ILE A 318 -17.86 6.34 -0.85
C ILE A 318 -18.18 4.92 -0.38
N LEU A 319 -18.01 3.93 -1.25
CA LEU A 319 -18.28 2.51 -0.95
C LEU A 319 -17.00 1.77 -0.55
N SER A 320 -15.89 2.08 -1.22
CA SER A 320 -14.54 1.57 -0.94
C SER A 320 -13.48 2.56 -1.41
N THR A 321 -12.19 2.20 -1.30
CA THR A 321 -11.08 3.07 -1.72
C THR A 321 -11.24 3.63 -3.13
N ASN A 322 -11.70 2.82 -4.08
CA ASN A 322 -11.87 3.23 -5.47
C ASN A 322 -13.33 3.39 -5.90
N TYR A 323 -14.30 2.73 -5.25
CA TYR A 323 -15.70 2.83 -5.66
C TYR A 323 -16.47 3.87 -4.84
N ALA A 324 -17.23 4.71 -5.54
CA ALA A 324 -18.21 5.62 -4.97
C ALA A 324 -19.50 5.59 -5.81
N LYS A 325 -20.59 6.15 -5.30
CA LYS A 325 -21.83 6.33 -6.06
C LYS A 325 -22.59 7.55 -5.58
N ASP A 326 -23.51 8.02 -6.40
CA ASP A 326 -24.57 8.93 -6.00
C ASP A 326 -25.92 8.38 -6.49
N GLU A 327 -26.98 9.19 -6.48
CA GLU A 327 -28.32 8.79 -6.94
C GLU A 327 -28.34 8.35 -8.42
N TYR A 328 -27.48 8.92 -9.25
CA TYR A 328 -27.51 8.82 -10.72
C TYR A 328 -26.37 7.97 -11.29
N ASN A 329 -25.21 7.98 -10.63
CA ASN A 329 -23.94 7.48 -11.16
C ASN A 329 -23.21 6.57 -10.17
N VAL A 330 -22.41 5.66 -10.74
CA VAL A 330 -21.39 4.91 -10.01
C VAL A 330 -20.02 5.33 -10.53
N TYR A 331 -19.06 5.47 -9.64
CA TYR A 331 -17.71 5.92 -9.92
C TYR A 331 -16.70 4.85 -9.55
N PHE A 332 -15.67 4.70 -10.38
CA PHE A 332 -14.44 4.00 -10.05
C PHE A 332 -13.30 4.99 -10.23
N SER A 333 -12.68 5.36 -9.11
CA SER A 333 -11.71 6.44 -9.03
C SER A 333 -12.31 7.73 -9.58
N GLU A 334 -11.69 8.35 -10.57
CA GLU A 334 -12.18 9.60 -11.19
C GLU A 334 -13.28 9.40 -12.25
N LYS A 335 -13.63 8.15 -12.59
CA LYS A 335 -14.42 7.84 -13.79
C LYS A 335 -15.82 7.34 -13.47
N ILE A 336 -16.79 7.79 -14.26
CA ILE A 336 -18.15 7.25 -14.26
C ILE A 336 -18.16 5.86 -14.92
N LEU A 337 -18.70 4.87 -14.21
CA LEU A 337 -19.00 3.54 -14.72
C LEU A 337 -20.26 3.58 -15.59
N LYS A 338 -20.06 3.51 -16.90
CA LYS A 338 -21.18 3.54 -17.85
C LYS A 338 -22.09 2.32 -17.67
N ASN A 339 -23.40 2.58 -17.66
CA ASN A 339 -24.46 1.57 -17.53
C ASN A 339 -24.51 0.83 -16.18
N ALA A 340 -23.74 1.25 -15.18
CA ALA A 340 -23.89 0.73 -13.84
C ALA A 340 -25.20 1.23 -13.22
N ASN A 341 -25.86 0.39 -12.42
CA ASN A 341 -27.08 0.77 -11.72
C ASN A 341 -26.77 1.16 -10.26
N PRO A 342 -26.77 2.46 -9.90
CA PRO A 342 -26.37 2.93 -8.56
C PRO A 342 -27.25 2.38 -7.43
N GLN A 343 -28.52 2.09 -7.73
CA GLN A 343 -29.50 1.63 -6.75
C GLN A 343 -29.20 0.21 -6.26
N THR A 344 -28.64 -0.62 -7.15
CA THR A 344 -28.33 -2.03 -6.87
C THR A 344 -26.83 -2.29 -6.74
N PHE A 345 -25.99 -1.25 -6.95
CA PHE A 345 -24.54 -1.39 -6.95
C PHE A 345 -24.01 -1.73 -5.55
N SER A 346 -23.15 -2.75 -5.49
CA SER A 346 -22.57 -3.26 -4.26
C SER A 346 -21.13 -3.71 -4.48
N VAL A 347 -20.26 -3.34 -3.55
CA VAL A 347 -18.83 -3.70 -3.57
C VAL A 347 -18.60 -4.99 -2.78
N LYS A 348 -17.82 -5.91 -3.36
CA LYS A 348 -17.44 -7.19 -2.77
C LYS A 348 -15.94 -7.23 -2.54
N CYS A 349 -15.54 -7.09 -1.28
CA CYS A 349 -14.12 -7.04 -0.93
C CYS A 349 -13.60 -8.40 -0.53
N LEU A 350 -12.37 -8.69 -0.96
CA LEU A 350 -11.59 -9.79 -0.44
C LEU A 350 -11.05 -9.36 0.93
N ILE A 351 -11.59 -9.90 2.02
CA ILE A 351 -11.01 -9.66 3.35
C ILE A 351 -9.93 -10.72 3.58
N PRO A 352 -8.61 -10.40 3.57
CA PRO A 352 -7.65 -11.32 4.13
C PRO A 352 -7.74 -11.28 5.66
N SER A 353 -7.55 -12.45 6.27
CA SER A 353 -7.70 -12.65 7.72
C SER A 353 -6.67 -11.90 8.57
N THR A 354 -5.64 -11.29 7.97
CA THR A 354 -4.58 -10.60 8.70
C THR A 354 -4.00 -9.46 7.85
N THR A 355 -4.16 -8.22 8.36
CA THR A 355 -3.27 -7.06 8.19
C THR A 355 -3.20 -6.24 6.89
N ARG A 356 -3.90 -6.56 5.80
CA ARG A 356 -3.96 -5.66 4.64
C ARG A 356 -5.27 -5.86 3.91
N ILE A 357 -6.22 -4.92 3.92
CA ILE A 357 -7.42 -5.05 3.08
C ILE A 357 -6.97 -4.84 1.63
N ASP A 358 -6.34 -5.86 1.04
CA ASP A 358 -6.12 -5.90 -0.39
C ASP A 358 -7.52 -6.02 -1.01
N GLY A 359 -7.98 -4.88 -1.53
CA GLY A 359 -8.76 -4.97 -2.75
C GLY A 359 -10.25 -5.18 -2.58
N CYS A 360 -10.97 -4.07 -2.60
CA CYS A 360 -12.36 -4.10 -3.02
C CYS A 360 -12.44 -4.01 -4.55
N GLU A 361 -11.74 -4.88 -5.29
CA GLU A 361 -11.70 -4.81 -6.76
C GLU A 361 -13.02 -5.25 -7.39
N TYR A 362 -13.67 -6.25 -6.79
CA TYR A 362 -14.96 -6.75 -7.28
C TYR A 362 -16.11 -5.87 -6.82
N ALA A 363 -17.01 -5.60 -7.75
CA ALA A 363 -18.30 -4.97 -7.47
C ALA A 363 -19.34 -5.54 -8.42
N HIS A 364 -20.61 -5.40 -8.10
CA HIS A 364 -21.68 -5.83 -9.00
C HIS A 364 -22.92 -4.95 -8.83
N ASP A 365 -23.74 -4.93 -9.86
CA ASP A 365 -25.14 -4.52 -9.78
C ASP A 365 -26.03 -5.69 -10.22
N ASP A 366 -27.32 -5.46 -10.47
CA ASP A 366 -28.23 -6.52 -10.90
C ASP A 366 -27.92 -7.08 -12.30
N ASN A 367 -27.17 -6.33 -13.12
CA ASN A 367 -26.95 -6.61 -14.55
C ASN A 367 -25.49 -6.99 -14.86
N ASN A 368 -24.53 -6.44 -14.13
CA ASN A 368 -23.11 -6.53 -14.43
C ASN A 368 -22.27 -6.89 -13.19
N LEU A 369 -21.22 -7.67 -13.43
CA LEU A 369 -20.13 -7.91 -12.50
C LEU A 369 -18.92 -7.11 -12.98
N TYR A 370 -18.20 -6.48 -12.06
CA TYR A 370 -17.07 -5.62 -12.34
C TYR A 370 -15.82 -6.11 -11.60
N TYR A 371 -14.67 -5.92 -12.22
CA TYR A 371 -13.36 -6.06 -11.58
C TYR A 371 -12.50 -4.84 -11.92
N ASN A 372 -12.07 -4.07 -10.91
CA ASN A 372 -11.34 -2.81 -11.08
C ASN A 372 -12.03 -1.83 -12.05
N GLY A 373 -13.35 -1.68 -11.92
CA GLY A 373 -14.17 -0.80 -12.75
C GLY A 373 -14.55 -1.37 -14.12
N GLU A 374 -13.97 -2.49 -14.54
CA GLU A 374 -14.20 -3.10 -15.85
C GLU A 374 -15.28 -4.20 -15.77
N VAL A 375 -16.21 -4.22 -16.74
CA VAL A 375 -17.29 -5.22 -16.80
C VAL A 375 -16.72 -6.58 -17.21
N ILE A 376 -17.07 -7.61 -16.45
CA ILE A 376 -16.73 -9.01 -16.77
C ILE A 376 -17.82 -9.58 -17.68
N ILE A 377 -17.53 -9.67 -18.97
CA ILE A 377 -18.49 -10.17 -19.97
C ILE A 377 -18.82 -11.65 -19.73
N GLY A 378 -20.11 -11.98 -19.76
CA GLY A 378 -20.59 -13.35 -19.59
C GLY A 378 -20.68 -13.83 -18.13
N SER A 379 -20.56 -12.91 -17.18
CA SER A 379 -20.80 -13.17 -15.76
C SER A 379 -22.28 -13.33 -15.41
N ASN A 380 -22.56 -13.92 -14.26
CA ASN A 380 -23.85 -13.94 -13.58
C ASN A 380 -23.74 -13.16 -12.24
N PRO A 381 -24.06 -11.85 -12.23
CA PRO A 381 -23.89 -10.98 -11.07
C PRO A 381 -24.72 -11.41 -9.85
N LYS A 382 -25.93 -11.93 -10.09
CA LYS A 382 -26.86 -12.34 -9.01
C LYS A 382 -26.35 -13.52 -8.19
N SER A 383 -25.57 -14.41 -8.82
CA SER A 383 -24.99 -15.59 -8.18
C SER A 383 -23.52 -15.38 -7.76
N PHE A 384 -22.98 -14.19 -7.97
CA PHE A 384 -21.58 -13.90 -7.69
C PHE A 384 -21.27 -13.99 -6.19
N GLU A 385 -20.22 -14.73 -5.85
CA GLU A 385 -19.68 -14.81 -4.51
C GLU A 385 -18.15 -14.82 -4.51
N ILE A 386 -17.59 -14.20 -3.48
CA ILE A 386 -16.16 -14.29 -3.17
C ILE A 386 -15.91 -15.64 -2.50
N LYS A 387 -15.10 -16.47 -3.14
CA LYS A 387 -14.75 -17.79 -2.62
C LYS A 387 -13.35 -18.18 -3.05
N ARG A 388 -12.45 -18.25 -2.06
CA ARG A 388 -11.08 -18.71 -2.27
C ARG A 388 -11.05 -20.24 -2.26
N GLU A 389 -10.69 -20.83 -3.37
CA GLU A 389 -10.50 -22.28 -3.50
C GLU A 389 -9.40 -22.60 -4.52
N SER A 390 -8.93 -23.85 -4.52
CA SER A 390 -8.05 -24.34 -5.57
C SER A 390 -8.78 -25.42 -6.35
N VAL A 391 -8.89 -25.23 -7.66
CA VAL A 391 -9.54 -26.17 -8.58
C VAL A 391 -8.51 -26.57 -9.62
N ASN A 392 -8.20 -27.86 -9.74
CA ASN A 392 -7.21 -28.38 -10.69
C ASN A 392 -5.82 -27.69 -10.62
N GLY A 393 -5.40 -27.26 -9.42
CA GLY A 393 -4.13 -26.56 -9.20
C GLY A 393 -4.15 -25.06 -9.55
N ILE A 394 -5.32 -24.54 -9.92
CA ILE A 394 -5.55 -23.12 -10.20
C ILE A 394 -6.16 -22.47 -8.96
N ASN A 395 -5.59 -21.35 -8.53
CA ASN A 395 -6.19 -20.54 -7.47
C ASN A 395 -7.39 -19.78 -8.01
N ILE A 396 -8.51 -19.87 -7.32
CA ILE A 396 -9.76 -19.15 -7.60
C ILE A 396 -9.99 -18.19 -6.44
N ASP A 397 -10.38 -16.95 -6.72
CA ASP A 397 -10.71 -15.96 -5.70
C ASP A 397 -12.21 -15.70 -5.56
N SER A 398 -12.98 -16.02 -6.60
CA SER A 398 -14.40 -15.80 -6.67
C SER A 398 -15.04 -16.67 -7.75
N ARG A 399 -16.36 -16.76 -7.72
CA ARG A 399 -17.13 -17.55 -8.68
C ARG A 399 -18.53 -17.01 -8.82
N ASP A 400 -19.17 -17.40 -9.90
CA ASP A 400 -20.62 -17.29 -10.05
C ASP A 400 -21.20 -18.67 -10.41
N PHE A 401 -22.44 -18.70 -10.90
CA PHE A 401 -23.10 -19.93 -11.33
C PHE A 401 -22.43 -20.59 -12.55
N ILE A 402 -21.78 -19.80 -13.42
CA ILE A 402 -21.27 -20.20 -14.74
C ILE A 402 -19.74 -20.29 -14.77
N ASN A 403 -19.04 -19.47 -13.99
CA ASN A 403 -17.62 -19.19 -14.13
C ASN A 403 -16.89 -19.25 -12.78
N LEU A 404 -15.64 -19.68 -12.82
CA LEU A 404 -14.64 -19.54 -11.77
C LEU A 404 -13.68 -18.42 -12.16
N TYR A 405 -13.38 -17.53 -11.21
CA TYR A 405 -12.62 -16.32 -11.45
C TYR A 405 -11.31 -16.29 -10.66
N ASN A 406 -10.31 -15.67 -11.27
CA ASN A 406 -9.11 -15.21 -10.59
C ASN A 406 -8.81 -13.81 -11.13
N GLN A 407 -8.80 -12.82 -10.24
CA GLN A 407 -8.49 -11.42 -10.55
C GLN A 407 -9.28 -10.89 -11.76
N GLY A 408 -10.60 -11.10 -11.73
CA GLY A 408 -11.55 -10.67 -12.76
C GLY A 408 -11.55 -11.49 -14.04
N LYS A 409 -10.64 -12.46 -14.18
CA LYS A 409 -10.56 -13.30 -15.38
C LYS A 409 -11.30 -14.61 -15.18
N VAL A 410 -12.12 -14.99 -16.17
CA VAL A 410 -12.70 -16.33 -16.24
C VAL A 410 -11.54 -17.31 -16.46
N VAL A 411 -11.31 -18.18 -15.48
CA VAL A 411 -10.27 -19.20 -15.57
C VAL A 411 -10.83 -20.51 -16.05
N GLU A 412 -12.01 -20.87 -15.56
CA GLU A 412 -12.70 -22.10 -15.92
C GLU A 412 -14.21 -21.86 -15.88
N LYS A 413 -14.94 -22.44 -16.82
CA LYS A 413 -16.40 -22.48 -16.75
C LYS A 413 -16.80 -23.63 -15.85
N ARG A 414 -17.73 -23.38 -14.93
CA ARG A 414 -18.28 -24.44 -14.09
C ARG A 414 -19.04 -25.42 -14.97
N ASN A 415 -18.67 -26.69 -14.86
CA ASN A 415 -19.44 -27.75 -15.47
C ASN A 415 -20.77 -27.85 -14.72
N LEU A 416 -21.90 -27.87 -15.44
CA LEU A 416 -23.23 -27.99 -14.83
C LEU A 416 -23.35 -29.29 -14.00
N GLU A 417 -22.62 -30.34 -14.41
CA GLU A 417 -22.47 -31.62 -13.70
C GLU A 417 -21.75 -31.49 -12.34
N ASP A 418 -20.87 -30.48 -12.17
CA ASP A 418 -20.15 -30.20 -10.92
C ASP A 418 -20.94 -29.29 -9.96
N ILE A 419 -22.07 -28.74 -10.41
CA ILE A 419 -23.06 -28.11 -9.55
C ILE A 419 -23.83 -29.26 -8.87
N ASN A 420 -23.24 -29.81 -7.80
CA ASN A 420 -23.82 -30.84 -6.92
C ASN A 420 -25.14 -30.38 -6.27
N GLY A 421 -26.16 -30.15 -7.08
CA GLY A 421 -27.46 -29.60 -6.70
C GLY A 421 -28.53 -30.47 -7.29
N PHE A 422 -28.90 -31.54 -6.59
CA PHE A 422 -30.19 -32.15 -6.83
C PHE A 422 -31.27 -31.09 -6.57
N ILE A 423 -32.23 -30.96 -7.49
CA ILE A 423 -33.43 -30.18 -7.21
C ILE A 423 -34.39 -31.08 -6.44
N ASN A 424 -34.76 -30.67 -5.22
CA ASN A 424 -35.83 -31.30 -4.47
C ASN A 424 -37.16 -30.93 -5.11
N VAL A 425 -37.81 -31.89 -5.78
CA VAL A 425 -39.13 -31.71 -6.37
C VAL A 425 -40.16 -32.37 -5.45
N SER A 426 -41.14 -31.58 -4.98
CA SER A 426 -42.30 -32.08 -4.25
C SER A 426 -43.55 -31.96 -5.13
N ILE A 427 -44.18 -33.10 -5.44
CA ILE A 427 -45.44 -33.13 -6.19
C ILE A 427 -46.55 -33.52 -5.24
N THR A 428 -47.48 -32.59 -4.98
CA THR A 428 -48.67 -32.83 -4.16
C THR A 428 -49.89 -33.00 -5.05
N LEU A 429 -50.44 -34.21 -5.09
CA LEU A 429 -51.74 -34.48 -5.73
C LEU A 429 -52.85 -34.14 -4.73
N LYS A 430 -53.55 -33.01 -4.94
CA LYS A 430 -54.76 -32.62 -4.20
C LYS A 430 -55.97 -32.66 -5.12
N ASP A 431 -57.04 -33.31 -4.69
CA ASP A 431 -58.37 -33.06 -5.25
C ASP A 431 -59.20 -32.16 -4.33
N ARG A 432 -59.94 -31.23 -4.94
CA ARG A 432 -60.99 -30.47 -4.25
C ARG A 432 -62.18 -31.41 -4.07
N ALA A 433 -62.68 -31.53 -2.84
CA ALA A 433 -63.95 -32.17 -2.55
C ALA A 433 -65.05 -31.54 -3.42
N ILE A 434 -65.54 -32.29 -4.42
CA ILE A 434 -66.79 -32.01 -5.10
C ILE A 434 -67.80 -33.01 -4.57
N THR A 435 -68.87 -32.48 -3.97
CA THR A 435 -70.00 -33.20 -3.42
C THR A 435 -70.74 -33.98 -4.51
N GLN A 436 -71.17 -35.19 -4.11
CA GLN A 436 -72.13 -36.11 -4.75
C GLN A 436 -71.65 -36.96 -5.93
N SER A 437 -71.45 -38.25 -5.60
CA SER A 437 -71.70 -39.43 -6.44
C SER A 437 -71.11 -39.45 -7.85
N THR A 438 -69.78 -39.47 -7.95
CA THR A 438 -69.12 -40.33 -8.96
C THR A 438 -67.80 -40.84 -8.38
N LYS A 439 -67.66 -42.16 -8.42
CA LYS A 439 -66.56 -42.93 -7.86
C LYS A 439 -65.34 -42.79 -8.78
N TYR A 440 -64.55 -41.73 -8.61
CA TYR A 440 -63.21 -41.68 -9.19
C TYR A 440 -62.22 -42.17 -8.14
N VAL A 441 -61.93 -43.46 -8.24
CA VAL A 441 -60.74 -44.07 -7.63
C VAL A 441 -59.59 -43.59 -8.51
N TYR A 442 -58.65 -42.81 -7.99
CA TYR A 442 -57.34 -42.76 -8.64
C TYR A 442 -56.83 -44.20 -8.65
N GLU A 443 -56.72 -44.80 -9.83
CA GLU A 443 -56.12 -46.11 -9.96
C GLU A 443 -54.70 -46.00 -9.41
N TYR A 444 -54.37 -46.88 -8.46
CA TYR A 444 -53.03 -47.04 -7.89
C TYR A 444 -51.93 -47.07 -8.98
N ASP A 445 -52.32 -47.52 -10.18
CA ASP A 445 -51.52 -47.61 -11.39
C ASP A 445 -51.06 -46.25 -11.95
N GLU A 446 -51.84 -45.16 -11.86
CA GLU A 446 -51.39 -43.84 -12.33
C GLU A 446 -50.29 -43.28 -11.41
N TYR A 447 -50.44 -43.46 -10.09
CA TYR A 447 -49.45 -43.02 -9.11
C TYR A 447 -48.12 -43.80 -9.23
N GLU A 448 -48.18 -45.13 -9.37
CA GLU A 448 -46.99 -45.95 -9.60
C GLU A 448 -46.34 -45.66 -10.96
N ASN A 449 -47.14 -45.30 -11.98
CA ASN A 449 -46.60 -44.85 -13.27
C ASN A 449 -45.84 -43.53 -13.14
N TYR A 450 -46.40 -42.52 -12.45
CA TYR A 450 -45.70 -41.25 -12.22
C TYR A 450 -44.43 -41.42 -11.38
N LYS A 451 -44.48 -42.26 -10.34
CA LYS A 451 -43.28 -42.59 -9.56
C LYS A 451 -42.21 -43.26 -10.42
N LYS A 452 -42.59 -44.23 -11.26
CA LYS A 452 -41.68 -44.87 -12.23
C LYS A 452 -41.13 -43.88 -13.26
N GLU A 453 -41.94 -42.94 -13.75
CA GLU A 453 -41.47 -41.90 -14.67
C GLU A 453 -40.41 -41.00 -14.01
N ILE A 454 -40.61 -40.62 -12.74
CA ILE A 454 -39.64 -39.83 -11.95
C ILE A 454 -38.35 -40.61 -11.69
N GLU A 455 -38.45 -41.91 -11.38
CA GLU A 455 -37.30 -42.79 -11.25
C GLU A 455 -36.57 -42.99 -12.59
N ASN A 456 -37.32 -43.11 -13.71
CA ASN A 456 -36.77 -43.28 -15.05
C ASN A 456 -36.04 -42.03 -15.58
N ILE A 457 -36.40 -40.83 -15.11
CA ILE A 457 -35.65 -39.59 -15.41
C ILE A 457 -34.48 -39.34 -14.43
N GLY A 458 -34.12 -40.33 -13.62
CA GLY A 458 -32.91 -40.30 -12.78
C GLY A 458 -33.12 -39.74 -11.37
N GLY A 459 -34.35 -39.65 -10.88
CA GLY A 459 -34.64 -39.23 -9.50
C GLY A 459 -34.04 -40.17 -8.46
N ILE A 460 -33.22 -39.65 -7.54
CA ILE A 460 -32.54 -40.40 -6.47
C ILE A 460 -33.28 -40.22 -5.15
N GLY A 461 -33.42 -41.28 -4.35
CA GLY A 461 -34.00 -41.19 -3.00
C GLY A 461 -35.50 -40.89 -2.97
N THR A 462 -36.25 -41.32 -3.98
CA THR A 462 -37.68 -41.05 -4.13
C THR A 462 -38.48 -41.56 -2.93
N GLN A 463 -38.95 -40.66 -2.07
CA GLN A 463 -39.81 -40.96 -0.93
C GLN A 463 -41.25 -40.59 -1.25
N SER A 464 -42.18 -41.42 -0.79
CA SER A 464 -43.56 -41.30 -1.22
C SER A 464 -44.51 -41.53 -0.04
N ALA A 465 -45.37 -40.57 0.25
CA ALA A 465 -46.33 -40.63 1.34
C ALA A 465 -47.76 -40.62 0.78
N ILE A 466 -48.54 -41.66 1.13
CA ILE A 466 -49.91 -41.85 0.67
C ILE A 466 -50.85 -41.73 1.88
N THR A 467 -51.84 -40.86 1.80
CA THR A 467 -52.91 -40.79 2.80
C THR A 467 -54.11 -41.60 2.34
N LYS A 468 -54.36 -42.75 2.98
CA LYS A 468 -55.54 -43.59 2.74
C LYS A 468 -56.65 -43.26 3.74
N GLY A 469 -57.88 -43.10 3.26
CA GLY A 469 -59.04 -43.01 4.14
C GLY A 469 -59.59 -44.38 4.51
N ILE A 470 -60.58 -44.39 5.42
CA ILE A 470 -61.14 -45.59 6.07
C ILE A 470 -61.67 -46.64 5.07
N ASN A 471 -62.03 -46.22 3.85
CA ASN A 471 -62.57 -47.09 2.79
C ASN A 471 -61.48 -47.63 1.83
N GLY A 472 -60.20 -47.44 2.13
CA GLY A 472 -59.07 -47.85 1.27
C GLY A 472 -58.72 -46.87 0.13
N ASN A 473 -59.55 -45.84 -0.10
CA ASN A 473 -59.32 -44.80 -1.10
C ASN A 473 -58.14 -43.88 -0.71
N ILE A 474 -57.33 -43.49 -1.70
CA ILE A 474 -56.22 -42.54 -1.55
C ILE A 474 -56.75 -41.11 -1.72
N TYR A 475 -56.51 -40.23 -0.74
CA TYR A 475 -56.98 -38.84 -0.73
C TYR A 475 -55.88 -37.81 -0.95
N GLY A 476 -54.63 -38.26 -0.97
CA GLY A 476 -53.48 -37.42 -1.25
C GLY A 476 -52.22 -38.27 -1.34
N ALA A 477 -51.36 -37.91 -2.28
CA ALA A 477 -50.05 -38.52 -2.42
C ALA A 477 -49.00 -37.44 -2.64
N ASN A 478 -47.89 -37.55 -1.91
CA ASN A 478 -46.73 -36.69 -2.05
C ASN A 478 -45.56 -37.55 -2.52
N ILE A 479 -44.92 -37.15 -3.62
CA ILE A 479 -43.67 -37.74 -4.10
C ILE A 479 -42.57 -36.70 -3.93
N TYR A 480 -41.50 -37.08 -3.24
CA TYR A 480 -40.30 -36.29 -3.04
C TYR A 480 -39.15 -36.99 -3.76
N SER A 481 -38.48 -36.31 -4.67
CA SER A 481 -37.32 -36.89 -5.38
C SER A 481 -36.25 -35.85 -5.66
N ASN A 482 -35.00 -36.30 -5.60
CA ASN A 482 -33.82 -35.51 -5.94
C ASN A 482 -33.48 -35.76 -7.42
N ILE A 483 -33.76 -34.79 -8.29
CA ILE A 483 -33.52 -34.95 -9.74
C ILE A 483 -32.23 -34.24 -10.14
N PRO A 484 -31.30 -34.93 -10.84
CA PRO A 484 -30.13 -34.30 -11.45
C PRO A 484 -30.52 -33.26 -12.52
N ILE A 485 -29.91 -32.08 -12.46
CA ILE A 485 -30.25 -30.93 -13.31
C ILE A 485 -30.08 -31.25 -14.81
N ASP A 486 -29.06 -32.01 -15.20
CA ASP A 486 -28.78 -32.34 -16.60
C ASP A 486 -29.85 -33.24 -17.23
N TYR A 487 -30.49 -34.09 -16.42
CA TYR A 487 -31.63 -34.91 -16.86
C TYR A 487 -32.89 -34.06 -17.05
N LEU A 488 -33.15 -33.10 -16.15
CA LEU A 488 -34.29 -32.20 -16.24
C LEU A 488 -34.25 -31.37 -17.55
N ILE A 489 -33.07 -30.85 -17.91
CA ILE A 489 -32.86 -30.09 -19.14
C ILE A 489 -33.09 -30.96 -20.39
N ASN A 490 -32.60 -32.21 -20.38
CA ASN A 490 -32.77 -33.14 -21.51
C ASN A 490 -34.22 -33.64 -21.64
N PHE A 491 -34.92 -33.85 -20.53
CA PHE A 491 -36.34 -34.21 -20.49
C PHE A 491 -37.21 -33.12 -21.09
N ILE A 492 -37.02 -31.86 -20.67
CA ILE A 492 -37.75 -30.70 -21.19
C ILE A 492 -37.52 -30.54 -22.70
N LYS A 493 -36.28 -30.74 -23.18
CA LYS A 493 -35.97 -30.71 -24.62
C LYS A 493 -36.64 -31.83 -25.42
N LYS A 494 -36.75 -33.04 -24.88
CA LYS A 494 -37.35 -34.21 -25.55
C LYS A 494 -38.87 -34.16 -25.59
N ASP A 495 -39.54 -33.79 -24.49
CA ASP A 495 -41.00 -33.83 -24.42
C ASP A 495 -41.67 -32.61 -25.05
N TRP A 496 -40.99 -31.46 -25.13
CA TRP A 496 -41.47 -30.31 -25.91
C TRP A 496 -41.64 -30.64 -27.40
N ILE A 497 -40.76 -31.51 -27.95
CA ILE A 497 -40.83 -31.97 -29.35
C ILE A 497 -41.96 -32.99 -29.57
N LYS A 498 -42.32 -33.75 -28.52
CA LYS A 498 -43.35 -34.80 -28.58
C LYS A 498 -44.77 -34.26 -28.39
N SER A 499 -44.96 -33.28 -27.50
CA SER A 499 -46.30 -32.74 -27.18
C SER A 499 -46.93 -31.91 -28.30
N ILE A 500 -46.13 -31.45 -29.29
CA ILE A 500 -46.63 -30.70 -30.45
C ILE A 500 -47.27 -31.63 -31.50
N ARG A 501 -47.00 -32.94 -31.48
CA ARG A 501 -47.41 -33.84 -32.56
C ARG A 501 -48.68 -34.66 -32.32
N ASN A 502 -49.11 -34.89 -31.07
CA ASN A 502 -50.14 -35.91 -30.80
C ASN A 502 -51.09 -35.57 -29.62
N THR A 503 -52.05 -34.66 -29.77
CA THR A 503 -53.22 -34.64 -28.85
C THR A 503 -54.41 -33.84 -29.40
N SER A 504 -55.62 -34.37 -29.19
CA SER A 504 -56.92 -33.74 -29.52
C SER A 504 -57.54 -33.00 -28.32
N ASP A 505 -58.45 -32.06 -28.62
CA ASP A 505 -58.80 -30.89 -27.80
C ASP A 505 -59.49 -31.09 -26.43
N PHE A 506 -59.98 -32.28 -26.06
CA PHE A 506 -60.82 -32.42 -24.86
C PHE A 506 -60.06 -32.81 -23.58
N ASP A 507 -58.86 -33.37 -23.70
CA ASP A 507 -57.98 -33.75 -22.56
C ASP A 507 -57.04 -32.60 -22.13
N MET A 508 -57.12 -31.46 -22.83
CA MET A 508 -56.23 -30.31 -22.65
C MET A 508 -56.42 -29.61 -21.31
N SER A 509 -57.65 -29.42 -20.83
CA SER A 509 -57.94 -28.46 -19.75
C SER A 509 -57.52 -28.92 -18.35
N ASN A 510 -57.51 -30.22 -18.08
CA ASN A 510 -57.05 -30.78 -16.79
C ASN A 510 -55.53 -31.04 -16.78
N LYS A 511 -54.96 -31.58 -17.87
CA LYS A 511 -53.51 -31.74 -18.01
C LYS A 511 -52.77 -30.41 -18.12
N LEU A 512 -53.31 -29.40 -18.82
CA LEU A 512 -52.70 -28.06 -18.83
C LEU A 512 -52.68 -27.43 -17.44
N ARG A 513 -53.69 -27.62 -16.58
CA ARG A 513 -53.74 -26.89 -15.31
C ARG A 513 -52.71 -27.39 -14.30
N GLN A 514 -52.43 -28.70 -14.27
CA GLN A 514 -51.38 -29.29 -13.44
C GLN A 514 -49.98 -29.04 -14.03
N HIS A 515 -49.82 -29.13 -15.35
CA HIS A 515 -48.56 -28.76 -16.01
C HIS A 515 -48.28 -27.26 -15.91
N LYS A 516 -49.29 -26.39 -15.92
CA LYS A 516 -49.11 -24.93 -15.86
C LYS A 516 -48.52 -24.47 -14.54
N ASN A 517 -48.89 -25.08 -13.41
CA ASN A 517 -48.27 -24.75 -12.12
C ASN A 517 -46.82 -25.23 -12.04
N ALA A 518 -46.55 -26.48 -12.44
CA ALA A 518 -45.18 -27.00 -12.49
C ALA A 518 -44.30 -26.21 -13.49
N ILE A 519 -44.87 -25.78 -14.62
CA ILE A 519 -44.20 -24.94 -15.62
C ILE A 519 -44.04 -23.50 -15.12
N GLU A 520 -44.98 -22.91 -14.37
CA GLU A 520 -44.83 -21.58 -13.76
C GLU A 520 -43.77 -21.58 -12.64
N GLU A 521 -43.70 -22.65 -11.85
CA GLU A 521 -42.71 -22.86 -10.80
C GLU A 521 -41.33 -23.17 -11.40
N SER A 522 -41.26 -24.02 -12.44
CA SER A 522 -40.04 -24.23 -13.23
C SER A 522 -39.63 -22.96 -13.98
N ARG A 523 -40.56 -22.14 -14.46
CA ARG A 523 -40.27 -20.83 -15.06
C ARG A 523 -39.77 -19.84 -14.01
N LYS A 524 -40.26 -19.89 -12.78
CA LYS A 524 -39.79 -19.04 -11.68
C LYS A 524 -38.36 -19.42 -11.31
N ILE A 525 -38.09 -20.72 -11.19
CA ILE A 525 -36.74 -21.28 -10.98
C ILE A 525 -35.82 -20.95 -12.18
N ILE A 526 -36.29 -21.14 -13.42
CA ILE A 526 -35.53 -20.77 -14.63
C ILE A 526 -35.30 -19.26 -14.70
N LYS A 527 -36.23 -18.41 -14.26
CA LYS A 527 -36.09 -16.94 -14.22
C LYS A 527 -35.23 -16.46 -13.05
N GLU A 528 -35.03 -17.29 -12.04
CA GLU A 528 -34.04 -17.09 -10.97
C GLU A 528 -32.64 -17.61 -11.40
N ILE A 529 -32.59 -18.60 -12.30
CA ILE A 529 -31.36 -19.17 -12.90
C ILE A 529 -30.85 -18.34 -14.11
N SER A 530 -31.76 -17.78 -14.93
CA SER A 530 -31.48 -16.91 -16.09
C SER A 530 -31.41 -15.45 -15.69
#